data_AF-A0A3D4TKC9-F1
#
_entry.id   AF-A0A3D4TKC9-F1
#
_cell.length_a   1.000
_cell.length_b   1.000
_cell.length_c   1.000
_cell.angle_alpha   90.00
_cell.angle_beta   90.00
_cell.angle_gamma   90.00
#
_symmetry.space_group_name_H-M   'P 1'
#
loop_
_entity.id
_entity.type
_entity.pdbx_description
1 polymer ?
#
loop_
_entity_poly.entity_id
_entity_poly.type
_entity_poly.pdbx_seq_one_letter_code
_entity_poly.pdbx_strand_id
1 'polypeptide(L)'
;MSRQRLRPSLGESSQIVCPRCDGHGRMRSVESLSLSIIRVAEEHAMKENTGQVLVQAPVEIANYLLNEKRSALREIEQRHEAPIVIVADEQLHTPHYTVTRLRENELGEESNKPSYQRGTPRKLPVHALTKGQLNIPPPAVTQVKHTSPAPVREEAEPAAAAPAPVVA
;
A
#
# COMPACT_ATOMS: atom_id res chain seq x y z
N MET A 1 -5.14 -48.28 -2.05
CA MET A 1 -3.72 -48.62 -1.82
C MET A 1 -3.04 -47.43 -1.16
N SER A 2 -2.48 -47.61 0.05
CA SER A 2 -1.73 -46.56 0.75
C SER A 2 -0.24 -46.72 0.43
N ARG A 3 0.45 -45.63 0.12
CA ARG A 3 1.88 -45.64 -0.20
C ARG A 3 2.64 -44.90 0.90
N GLN A 4 3.59 -45.56 1.54
CA GLN A 4 4.42 -44.97 2.60
C GLN A 4 5.35 -43.90 2.01
N ARG A 5 5.36 -42.70 2.61
CA ARG A 5 6.16 -41.56 2.17
C ARG A 5 7.57 -41.64 2.79
N LEU A 6 8.54 -42.12 2.01
CA LEU A 6 9.94 -42.22 2.44
C LEU A 6 10.79 -40.99 2.09
N ARG A 7 10.34 -40.19 1.11
CA ARG A 7 10.97 -38.94 0.66
C ARG A 7 9.88 -37.92 0.29
N PRO A 8 10.18 -36.61 0.38
CA PRO A 8 9.31 -35.57 -0.16
C PRO A 8 9.00 -35.85 -1.63
N SER A 9 7.77 -35.56 -2.04
CA SER A 9 7.39 -35.77 -3.44
C SER A 9 8.08 -34.74 -4.35
N LEU A 10 8.23 -35.06 -5.64
CA LEU A 10 8.84 -34.15 -6.62
C LEU A 10 8.08 -32.82 -6.73
N GLY A 11 6.75 -32.86 -6.53
CA GLY A 11 5.90 -31.68 -6.49
C GLY A 11 6.21 -30.78 -5.29
N GLU A 12 6.48 -31.36 -4.13
CA GLU A 12 6.84 -30.60 -2.92
C GLU A 12 8.26 -30.01 -2.99
N SER A 13 9.19 -30.64 -3.73
CA SER A 13 10.58 -30.18 -3.79
C SER A 13 10.86 -29.15 -4.88
N SER A 14 10.13 -29.20 -6.01
CA SER A 14 10.48 -28.44 -7.22
C SER A 14 9.38 -27.52 -7.72
N GLN A 15 8.16 -27.62 -7.19
CA GLN A 15 7.02 -26.86 -7.67
C GLN A 15 6.50 -25.91 -6.58
N ILE A 16 6.10 -24.72 -7.01
CA ILE A 16 5.34 -23.79 -6.18
C ILE A 16 3.86 -23.88 -6.51
N VAL A 17 3.01 -23.58 -5.53
CA VAL A 17 1.57 -23.44 -5.76
C VAL A 17 1.32 -22.26 -6.69
N CYS A 18 0.43 -22.42 -7.67
CA CYS A 18 0.09 -21.34 -8.58
C CYS A 18 -0.48 -20.14 -7.80
N PRO A 19 0.15 -18.95 -7.85
CA PRO A 19 -0.26 -17.78 -7.06
C PRO A 19 -1.59 -17.16 -7.54
N ARG A 20 -2.09 -17.61 -8.69
CA ARG A 20 -3.33 -17.13 -9.27
C ARG A 20 -4.53 -17.96 -8.85
N CYS A 21 -4.40 -19.27 -8.68
CA CYS A 21 -5.53 -20.13 -8.33
C CYS A 21 -5.33 -20.88 -7.01
N ASP A 22 -4.27 -20.57 -6.27
CA ASP A 22 -3.91 -21.20 -4.99
C ASP A 22 -3.94 -22.73 -5.03
N GLY A 23 -3.60 -23.30 -6.20
CA GLY A 23 -3.58 -24.75 -6.41
C GLY A 23 -4.93 -25.39 -6.77
N HIS A 24 -6.00 -24.60 -6.95
CA HIS A 24 -7.32 -25.12 -7.32
C HIS A 24 -7.44 -25.58 -8.78
N GLY A 25 -6.55 -25.13 -9.68
CA GLY A 25 -6.55 -25.54 -11.10
C GLY A 25 -7.69 -24.97 -11.96
N ARG A 26 -8.62 -24.21 -11.37
CA ARG A 26 -9.69 -23.48 -12.07
C ARG A 26 -10.00 -22.16 -11.37
N MET A 27 -10.48 -21.16 -12.12
CA MET A 27 -10.87 -19.85 -11.60
C MET A 27 -12.37 -19.62 -11.81
N ARG A 28 -12.98 -18.77 -10.99
CA ARG A 28 -14.37 -18.34 -11.18
C ARG A 28 -14.47 -17.39 -12.38
N SER A 29 -15.61 -17.40 -13.07
CA SER A 29 -15.91 -16.41 -14.11
C SER A 29 -16.07 -15.02 -13.51
N VAL A 30 -15.89 -13.99 -14.34
CA VAL A 30 -16.05 -12.58 -13.95
C VAL A 30 -17.43 -12.32 -13.36
N GLU A 31 -18.49 -12.87 -13.98
CA GLU A 31 -19.87 -12.72 -13.53
C GLU A 31 -20.11 -13.36 -12.15
N SER A 32 -19.61 -14.58 -11.96
CA SER A 32 -19.76 -15.33 -10.70
C SER A 32 -19.04 -14.63 -9.56
N LEU A 33 -17.83 -14.13 -9.84
CA LEU A 33 -17.02 -13.42 -8.85
C LEU A 33 -17.65 -12.06 -8.51
N SER A 34 -18.16 -11.33 -9.50
CA SER A 34 -18.85 -10.05 -9.30
C SER A 34 -20.08 -10.18 -8.41
N LEU A 35 -20.91 -11.20 -8.63
CA LEU A 35 -22.05 -11.49 -7.75
C LEU A 35 -21.62 -11.82 -6.32
N SER A 36 -20.47 -12.50 -6.16
CA SER A 36 -19.89 -12.75 -4.85
C SER A 36 -19.45 -11.44 -4.17
N ILE A 37 -18.80 -10.54 -4.91
CA ILE A 37 -18.37 -9.23 -4.39
C ILE A 37 -19.58 -8.40 -3.94
N ILE A 38 -20.65 -8.37 -4.72
CA ILE A 38 -21.87 -7.60 -4.36
C ILE A 38 -22.43 -8.09 -3.02
N ARG A 39 -22.50 -9.41 -2.81
CA ARG A 39 -22.98 -9.99 -1.53
C ARG A 39 -22.09 -9.61 -0.36
N VAL A 40 -20.77 -9.68 -0.54
CA VAL A 40 -19.80 -9.28 0.50
C VAL A 40 -19.93 -7.77 0.77
N ALA A 41 -20.08 -6.95 -0.26
CA ALA A 41 -20.27 -5.50 -0.11
C ALA A 41 -21.57 -5.17 0.62
N GLU A 42 -22.68 -5.86 0.31
CA GLU A 42 -23.96 -5.74 1.02
C GLU A 42 -23.81 -6.14 2.50
N GLU A 43 -23.12 -7.24 2.80
CA GLU A 43 -22.84 -7.64 4.19
C GLU A 43 -22.05 -6.56 4.95
N HIS A 44 -21.09 -5.89 4.29
CA HIS A 44 -20.37 -4.77 4.89
C HIS A 44 -21.25 -3.52 5.06
N ALA A 45 -22.16 -3.24 4.13
CA ALA A 45 -23.11 -2.13 4.20
C ALA A 45 -24.17 -2.35 5.29
N MET A 46 -24.57 -3.60 5.55
CA MET A 46 -25.53 -3.96 6.60
C MET A 46 -25.02 -3.74 8.03
N LYS A 47 -23.70 -3.57 8.22
CA LYS A 47 -23.12 -3.36 9.56
C LYS A 47 -23.39 -1.94 10.05
N GLU A 48 -23.60 -1.78 11.35
CA GLU A 48 -23.85 -0.48 11.99
C GLU A 48 -22.65 0.48 11.87
N ASN A 49 -22.91 1.78 11.82
CA ASN A 49 -21.92 2.86 11.63
C ASN A 49 -21.01 2.67 10.42
N THR A 50 -21.58 2.24 9.29
CA THR A 50 -20.85 2.16 8.02
C THR A 50 -20.96 3.50 7.30
N GLY A 51 -19.84 4.20 7.16
CA GLY A 51 -19.82 5.46 6.43
C GLY A 51 -19.56 5.27 4.93
N GLN A 52 -18.75 4.28 4.55
CA GLN A 52 -18.46 3.96 3.14
C GLN A 52 -17.96 2.52 2.99
N VAL A 53 -18.29 1.85 1.89
CA VAL A 53 -17.72 0.55 1.53
C VAL A 53 -16.77 0.73 0.35
N LEU A 54 -15.50 0.35 0.53
CA LEU A 54 -14.48 0.38 -0.50
C LEU A 54 -14.30 -1.02 -1.07
N VAL A 55 -14.42 -1.16 -2.39
CA VAL A 55 -14.21 -2.41 -3.10
C VAL A 55 -13.03 -2.23 -4.06
N GLN A 56 -11.92 -2.91 -3.80
CA GLN A 56 -10.78 -3.01 -4.70
C GLN A 56 -10.87 -4.33 -5.47
N ALA A 57 -10.96 -4.24 -6.79
CA ALA A 57 -11.10 -5.39 -7.67
C ALA A 57 -10.25 -5.24 -8.95
N PRO A 58 -9.93 -6.35 -9.63
CA PRO A 58 -9.29 -6.31 -10.95
C PRO A 58 -10.13 -5.50 -11.95
N VAL A 59 -9.46 -4.89 -12.93
CA VAL A 59 -10.06 -3.98 -13.91
C VAL A 59 -11.29 -4.57 -14.60
N GLU A 60 -11.22 -5.83 -15.07
CA GLU A 60 -12.33 -6.50 -15.76
C GLU A 60 -13.58 -6.61 -14.88
N ILE A 61 -13.40 -6.95 -13.61
CA ILE A 61 -14.48 -7.12 -12.64
C ILE A 61 -15.04 -5.75 -12.23
N ALA A 62 -14.18 -4.76 -11.99
CA ALA A 62 -14.60 -3.41 -11.68
C ALA A 62 -15.46 -2.81 -12.81
N ASN A 63 -15.07 -3.05 -14.06
CA ASN A 63 -15.83 -2.61 -15.23
C ASN A 63 -17.22 -3.28 -15.29
N TYR A 64 -17.28 -4.58 -15.03
CA TYR A 64 -18.55 -5.32 -15.00
C TYR A 64 -19.49 -4.85 -13.86
N LEU A 65 -18.94 -4.56 -12.70
CA LEU A 65 -19.71 -4.06 -11.56
C LEU A 65 -20.31 -2.68 -11.85
N LEU A 66 -19.52 -1.77 -12.44
CA LEU A 66 -19.91 -0.39 -12.68
C LEU A 66 -20.88 -0.19 -13.86
N ASN A 67 -20.92 -1.13 -14.82
CA ASN A 67 -21.82 -1.05 -15.96
C ASN A 67 -23.02 -1.99 -15.82
N GLU A 68 -22.79 -3.30 -15.81
CA GLU A 68 -23.86 -4.31 -15.85
C GLU A 68 -24.56 -4.49 -14.51
N LYS A 69 -23.85 -4.30 -13.39
CA LYS A 69 -24.42 -4.40 -12.04
C LYS A 69 -24.64 -3.06 -11.34
N ARG A 70 -24.67 -1.98 -12.11
CA ARG A 70 -24.88 -0.63 -11.60
C ARG A 70 -26.19 -0.45 -10.84
N SER A 71 -27.29 -1.04 -11.33
CA SER A 71 -28.60 -0.98 -10.66
C SER A 71 -28.57 -1.66 -9.31
N ALA A 72 -28.00 -2.87 -9.23
CA ALA A 72 -27.88 -3.63 -7.99
C ALA A 72 -27.06 -2.88 -6.94
N LEU A 73 -25.96 -2.23 -7.34
CA LEU A 73 -25.16 -1.41 -6.42
C LEU A 73 -25.97 -0.21 -5.88
N ARG A 74 -26.69 0.49 -6.75
CA ARG A 74 -27.55 1.62 -6.36
C ARG A 74 -28.65 1.21 -5.39
N GLU A 75 -29.25 0.03 -5.58
CA GLU A 75 -30.27 -0.49 -4.67
C GLU A 75 -29.69 -0.79 -3.28
N ILE A 76 -28.44 -1.24 -3.19
CA ILE A 76 -27.76 -1.47 -1.90
C ILE A 76 -27.41 -0.13 -1.25
N GLU A 77 -26.88 0.83 -2.01
CA GLU A 77 -26.59 2.19 -1.52
C GLU A 77 -27.85 2.87 -0.98
N GLN A 78 -28.97 2.74 -1.67
CA GLN A 78 -30.24 3.35 -1.26
C GLN A 78 -30.87 2.64 -0.05
N ARG A 79 -30.72 1.32 0.07
CA ARG A 79 -31.27 0.56 1.21
C ARG A 79 -30.49 0.76 2.51
N HIS A 80 -29.18 0.95 2.42
CA HIS A 80 -28.30 1.00 3.60
C HIS A 80 -27.71 2.40 3.86
N GLU A 81 -28.01 3.39 3.01
CA GLU A 81 -27.48 4.75 3.07
C GLU A 81 -25.94 4.82 3.11
N ALA A 82 -25.28 3.75 2.66
CA ALA A 82 -23.83 3.60 2.67
C ALA A 82 -23.29 3.63 1.22
N PRO A 83 -22.52 4.67 0.83
CA PRO A 83 -21.95 4.77 -0.50
C PRO A 83 -20.93 3.64 -0.77
N ILE A 84 -20.99 3.05 -1.97
CA ILE A 84 -20.07 1.99 -2.39
C ILE A 84 -19.10 2.56 -3.42
N VAL A 85 -17.82 2.57 -3.09
CA VAL A 85 -16.75 3.03 -3.98
C VAL A 85 -16.02 1.83 -4.54
N ILE A 86 -16.08 1.67 -5.86
CA ILE A 86 -15.33 0.64 -6.58
C ILE A 86 -14.05 1.27 -7.15
N VAL A 87 -12.92 0.66 -6.83
CA VAL A 87 -11.59 1.03 -7.32
C VAL A 87 -11.04 -0.13 -8.14
N ALA A 88 -10.73 0.15 -9.40
CA ALA A 88 -10.02 -0.77 -10.27
C ALA A 88 -8.52 -0.74 -9.90
N ASP A 89 -7.96 -1.89 -9.52
CA ASP A 89 -6.53 -2.05 -9.26
C ASP A 89 -5.93 -3.01 -10.30
N GLU A 90 -4.91 -2.54 -11.03
CA GLU A 90 -4.20 -3.33 -12.04
C GLU A 90 -3.23 -4.35 -11.44
N GLN A 91 -2.85 -4.21 -10.17
CA GLN A 91 -1.98 -5.16 -9.47
C GLN A 91 -2.76 -6.39 -9.02
N LEU A 92 -4.07 -6.26 -8.83
CA LEU A 92 -4.94 -7.36 -8.46
C LEU A 92 -5.32 -8.17 -9.70
N HIS A 93 -5.19 -9.49 -9.58
CA HIS A 93 -5.55 -10.45 -10.62
C HIS A 93 -6.61 -11.39 -10.09
N THR A 94 -7.57 -11.78 -10.94
CA THR A 94 -8.59 -12.78 -10.62
C THR A 94 -7.93 -14.03 -10.02
N PRO A 95 -8.38 -14.52 -8.84
CA PRO A 95 -9.60 -14.21 -8.10
C PRO A 95 -9.44 -13.19 -6.95
N HIS A 96 -8.29 -12.55 -6.81
CA HIS A 96 -7.99 -11.69 -5.67
C HIS A 96 -8.75 -10.36 -5.74
N TYR A 97 -9.47 -10.03 -4.66
CA TYR A 97 -10.17 -8.77 -4.45
C TYR A 97 -10.15 -8.41 -2.95
N THR A 98 -10.41 -7.15 -2.62
CA THR A 98 -10.48 -6.69 -1.23
C THR A 98 -11.70 -5.81 -1.03
N VAL A 99 -12.47 -6.09 0.01
CA VAL A 99 -13.61 -5.26 0.43
C VAL A 99 -13.30 -4.72 1.82
N THR A 100 -13.24 -3.40 1.94
CA THR A 100 -12.93 -2.70 3.18
C THR A 100 -14.10 -1.82 3.57
N ARG A 101 -14.49 -1.89 4.84
CA ARG A 101 -15.52 -1.01 5.40
C ARG A 101 -14.86 0.16 6.09
N LEU A 102 -15.28 1.37 5.76
CA LEU A 102 -14.89 2.59 6.43
C LEU A 102 -16.04 3.02 7.33
N ARG A 103 -15.74 3.19 8.62
CA ARG A 103 -16.72 3.72 9.57
C ARG A 103 -16.85 5.23 9.38
N GLU A 104 -17.97 5.79 9.82
CA GLU A 104 -18.20 7.24 9.74
C GLU A 104 -17.10 8.05 10.46
N ASN A 105 -16.62 7.55 11.60
CA ASN A 105 -15.50 8.15 12.34
C ASN A 105 -14.12 8.02 11.64
N GLU A 106 -14.01 7.11 10.67
CA GLU A 106 -12.79 6.84 9.89
C GLU A 106 -12.84 7.49 8.50
N LEU A 107 -13.90 8.25 8.18
CA LEU A 107 -13.95 9.13 7.00
C LEU A 107 -12.97 10.30 7.18
N GLY A 108 -11.69 10.00 7.06
CA GLY A 108 -10.60 10.96 6.99
C GLY A 108 -10.19 11.27 5.54
N GLU A 109 -8.96 11.76 5.38
CA GLU A 109 -8.38 12.15 4.09
C GLU A 109 -8.39 11.01 3.05
N GLU A 110 -8.25 9.76 3.49
CA GLU A 110 -8.27 8.55 2.64
C GLU A 110 -9.62 8.37 1.91
N SER A 111 -10.74 8.77 2.54
CA SER A 111 -12.08 8.71 1.95
C SER A 111 -12.41 9.91 1.05
N ASN A 112 -11.61 10.98 1.07
CA ASN A 112 -11.75 12.12 0.17
C ASN A 112 -10.83 12.06 -1.06
N LYS A 113 -9.75 11.24 -1.01
CA LYS A 113 -8.88 11.03 -2.17
C LYS A 113 -9.69 10.51 -3.36
N PRO A 114 -9.44 10.97 -4.59
CA PRO A 114 -10.16 10.45 -5.75
C PRO A 114 -9.83 8.97 -5.98
N SER A 115 -10.76 8.22 -6.57
CA SER A 115 -10.66 6.77 -6.74
C SER A 115 -9.39 6.29 -7.45
N TYR A 116 -8.86 7.08 -8.39
CA TYR A 116 -7.63 6.76 -9.11
C TYR A 116 -6.34 6.84 -8.26
N GLN A 117 -6.39 7.47 -7.08
CA GLN A 117 -5.26 7.55 -6.14
C GLN A 117 -5.36 6.53 -5.00
N ARG A 118 -6.46 5.78 -4.91
CA ARG A 118 -6.71 4.79 -3.85
C ARG A 118 -6.24 3.37 -4.19
N GLY A 119 -5.62 3.18 -5.36
CA GLY A 119 -5.01 1.90 -5.72
C GLY A 119 -3.83 1.58 -4.81
N THR A 120 -3.48 0.29 -4.69
CA THR A 120 -2.24 -0.04 -4.00
C THR A 120 -1.05 0.58 -4.74
N PRO A 121 -0.17 1.33 -4.05
CA PRO A 121 0.95 1.96 -4.72
C PRO A 121 1.82 0.86 -5.35
N ARG A 122 2.08 0.98 -6.65
CA ARG A 122 3.01 0.09 -7.36
C ARG A 122 4.32 0.11 -6.59
N LYS A 123 4.67 -1.00 -5.96
CA LYS A 123 6.03 -1.23 -5.45
C LYS A 123 6.93 -1.36 -6.68
N LEU A 124 7.36 -0.22 -7.20
CA LEU A 124 8.43 -0.19 -8.19
C LEU A 124 9.60 -0.96 -7.56
N PRO A 125 10.18 -1.95 -8.25
CA PRO A 125 11.38 -2.60 -7.76
C PRO A 125 12.45 -1.52 -7.71
N VAL A 126 12.67 -0.98 -6.52
CA VAL A 126 13.84 -0.16 -6.23
C VAL A 126 14.97 -1.17 -6.22
N HIS A 127 15.53 -1.44 -7.41
CA HIS A 127 16.84 -2.03 -7.49
C HIS A 127 17.75 -1.05 -6.76
N ALA A 128 18.11 -1.37 -5.52
CA ALA A 128 19.12 -0.63 -4.79
C ALA A 128 20.40 -0.75 -5.62
N LEU A 129 20.70 0.28 -6.41
CA LEU A 129 21.95 0.38 -7.15
C LEU A 129 23.04 0.39 -6.09
N THR A 130 23.68 -0.75 -5.87
CA THR A 130 24.87 -0.84 -5.03
C THR A 130 25.96 0.02 -5.67
N LYS A 131 26.88 0.55 -4.85
CA LYS A 131 27.98 1.42 -5.32
C LYS A 131 28.80 0.82 -6.48
N GLY A 132 28.81 -0.51 -6.63
CA GLY A 132 29.47 -1.21 -7.74
C GLY A 132 28.73 -1.17 -9.08
N GLN A 133 27.44 -0.84 -9.09
CA GLN A 133 26.63 -0.70 -10.31
C GLN A 133 26.68 0.72 -10.91
N LEU A 134 27.19 1.69 -10.16
CA LEU A 134 27.32 3.08 -10.58
C LEU A 134 28.70 3.28 -11.22
N ASN A 135 28.73 3.52 -12.54
CA ASN A 135 29.92 3.99 -13.26
C ASN A 135 30.24 5.46 -12.87
N ILE A 136 30.52 5.71 -11.60
CA ILE A 136 31.00 7.01 -11.13
C ILE A 136 32.52 6.95 -11.18
N PRO A 137 33.19 7.69 -12.08
CA PRO A 137 34.65 7.76 -12.08
C PRO A 137 35.13 8.32 -10.73
N PRO A 138 36.26 7.84 -10.19
CA PRO A 138 36.77 8.33 -8.92
C PRO A 138 37.04 9.85 -9.00
N PRO A 139 36.73 10.62 -7.93
CA PRO A 139 36.95 12.06 -7.93
C PRO A 139 38.43 12.37 -8.10
N ALA A 140 38.76 13.26 -9.04
CA ALA A 140 40.14 13.58 -9.42
C ALA A 140 40.92 14.37 -8.35
N VAL A 141 40.26 14.91 -7.32
CA VAL A 141 40.90 15.73 -6.29
C VAL A 141 40.59 15.14 -4.91
N THR A 142 41.55 14.36 -4.39
CA THR A 142 41.41 13.63 -3.12
C THR A 142 42.03 14.35 -1.92
N GLN A 143 42.89 15.35 -2.14
CA GLN A 143 43.52 16.09 -1.04
C GLN A 143 43.61 17.59 -1.35
N VAL A 144 42.81 18.38 -0.63
CA VAL A 144 43.00 19.83 -0.53
C VAL A 144 43.93 20.09 0.67
N LYS A 145 45.23 20.20 0.41
CA LYS A 145 46.20 20.66 1.42
C LYS A 145 46.08 22.17 1.54
N HIS A 146 45.51 22.65 2.65
CA HIS A 146 45.47 24.06 2.96
C HIS A 146 46.90 24.53 3.25
N THR A 147 47.37 25.55 2.55
CA THR A 147 48.78 25.98 2.55
C THR A 147 49.18 26.77 3.80
N SER A 148 48.21 27.23 4.58
CA SER A 148 48.43 28.08 5.75
C SER A 148 47.93 27.37 7.03
N PRO A 149 48.75 27.29 8.09
CA PRO A 149 48.34 26.72 9.37
C PRO A 149 47.22 27.57 10.02
N ALA A 150 46.33 26.91 10.75
CA ALA A 150 45.18 27.56 11.38
C ALA A 150 45.64 28.63 12.38
N PRO A 151 45.08 29.86 12.34
CA PRO A 151 45.45 30.91 13.27
C PRO A 151 45.03 30.53 14.70
N VAL A 152 45.99 30.57 15.62
CA VAL A 152 45.73 30.31 17.05
C VAL A 152 45.12 31.56 17.66
N ARG A 153 43.96 31.40 18.31
CA ARG A 153 43.28 32.48 19.02
C ARG A 153 43.85 32.57 20.43
N GLU A 154 44.47 33.69 20.79
CA GLU A 154 44.86 33.96 22.19
C GLU A 154 43.61 34.20 23.07
N GLU A 155 43.55 33.50 24.20
CA GLU A 155 42.52 33.69 25.22
C GLU A 155 42.82 34.95 26.05
N ALA A 156 41.87 35.89 26.07
CA ALA A 156 41.91 37.04 26.97
C ALA A 156 41.37 36.65 28.35
N GLU A 157 42.12 37.00 29.40
CA GLU A 157 41.76 36.85 30.81
C GLU A 157 40.42 37.56 31.15
N PRO A 158 39.56 36.97 31.99
CA PRO A 158 38.24 37.55 32.27
C PRO A 158 38.34 38.72 33.26
N ALA A 159 37.80 39.88 32.86
CA ALA A 159 37.61 41.04 33.71
C ALA A 159 36.51 40.80 34.76
N ALA A 160 36.79 41.20 36.01
CA ALA A 160 35.95 41.05 37.18
C ALA A 160 34.56 41.73 37.07
N ALA A 161 33.54 41.06 37.62
CA ALA A 161 32.16 41.50 37.65
C ALA A 161 31.92 42.65 38.65
N ALA A 162 31.15 43.66 38.23
CA ALA A 162 30.58 44.70 39.10
C ALA A 162 29.16 44.31 39.59
N PRO A 163 28.77 44.67 40.83
CA PRO A 163 27.53 44.19 41.45
C PRO A 163 26.28 45.00 41.06
N ALA A 164 25.13 44.32 41.19
CA ALA A 164 23.78 44.78 40.83
C ALA A 164 23.22 45.92 41.72
N PRO A 165 22.30 46.76 41.21
CA PRO A 165 21.68 47.82 41.98
C PRO A 165 20.47 47.33 42.79
N VAL A 166 20.32 47.87 44.00
CA VAL A 166 19.11 47.77 44.84
C VAL A 166 18.45 49.15 44.80
N VAL A 167 17.17 49.22 44.41
CA VAL A 167 16.37 50.44 44.44
C VAL A 167 15.25 50.26 45.46
N ALA A 168 15.16 51.21 46.38
CA ALA A 168 14.05 51.44 47.31
C ALA A 168 13.00 52.36 46.67
#